data_AF-A0A417XWL1-F1
#
_entry.id   AF-A0A417XWL1-F1
#
_cell.length_a   1.000
_cell.length_b   1.000
_cell.length_c   1.000
_cell.angle_alpha   90.00
_cell.angle_beta   90.00
_cell.angle_gamma   90.00
#
_symmetry.space_group_name_H-M   'P 1'
#
loop_
_entity.id
_entity.type
_entity.pdbx_description
1 polymer ?
#
loop_
_entity_poly.entity_id
_entity_poly.type
_entity_poly.pdbx_seq_one_letter_code
_entity_poly.pdbx_strand_id
1 'polypeptide(L)'
;MALVAALVAVAAFLLVRGYGDDPPDEGSAADPTSSAPPVASDEAWCTGWENLVAVQGQYVSSPSAETASMLLAVVADLRSLGVPESLDPSGYRELNAVLDDVQASVDPSFTPSVVPSEPADVQVEGDEHEDEHEDEHGDDHEDHGADAGEAPFGAWLAEYCQR
;
A
#
# COMPACT_ATOMS: atom_id res chain seq x y z
N MET A 1 -32.66 -16.97 -7.37
CA MET A 1 -32.70 -16.48 -8.77
C MET A 1 -32.48 -14.97 -8.93
N ALA A 2 -32.33 -14.18 -7.85
CA ALA A 2 -32.00 -12.75 -7.97
C ALA A 2 -30.52 -12.49 -8.31
N LEU A 3 -29.61 -13.35 -7.81
CA LEU A 3 -28.16 -13.19 -7.98
C LEU A 3 -27.69 -13.40 -9.44
N VAL A 4 -28.38 -14.27 -10.18
CA VAL A 4 -28.13 -14.50 -11.61
C VAL A 4 -28.61 -13.31 -12.45
N ALA A 5 -29.72 -12.66 -12.06
CA ALA A 5 -30.25 -11.51 -12.77
C ALA A 5 -29.34 -10.27 -12.66
N ALA A 6 -28.70 -10.08 -11.50
CA ALA A 6 -27.74 -8.97 -11.28
C ALA A 6 -26.47 -9.13 -12.14
N LEU A 7 -25.92 -10.34 -12.24
CA LEU A 7 -24.74 -10.64 -13.06
C LEU A 7 -25.00 -10.43 -14.56
N VAL A 8 -26.19 -10.81 -15.04
CA VAL A 8 -26.58 -10.61 -16.45
C VAL A 8 -26.75 -9.12 -16.77
N ALA A 9 -27.26 -8.32 -15.82
CA ALA A 9 -27.41 -6.87 -16.01
C ALA A 9 -26.06 -6.14 -16.10
N VAL A 10 -25.08 -6.53 -15.28
CA VAL A 10 -23.71 -5.96 -15.34
C VAL A 10 -23.02 -6.34 -16.65
N ALA A 11 -23.11 -7.60 -17.07
CA ALA A 11 -22.53 -8.06 -18.34
C ALA A 11 -23.18 -7.37 -19.56
N ALA A 12 -24.50 -7.17 -19.55
CA ALA A 12 -25.20 -6.47 -20.63
C ALA A 12 -24.81 -4.98 -20.70
N PHE A 13 -24.59 -4.32 -19.56
CA PHE A 13 -24.18 -2.92 -19.52
C PHE A 13 -22.74 -2.73 -20.05
N LEU A 14 -21.86 -3.70 -19.81
CA LEU A 14 -20.49 -3.70 -20.35
C LEU A 14 -20.46 -3.96 -21.87
N LEU A 15 -21.40 -4.75 -22.40
CA LEU A 15 -21.46 -5.08 -23.84
C LEU A 15 -22.10 -3.99 -24.70
N VAL A 16 -23.05 -3.22 -24.19
CA VAL A 16 -23.71 -2.12 -24.95
C VAL A 16 -22.79 -0.93 -25.16
N ARG A 17 -21.74 -0.76 -24.34
CA ARG A 17 -20.77 0.33 -24.51
C ARG A 17 -19.72 0.08 -25.60
N GLY A 18 -19.75 -1.08 -26.25
CA GLY A 18 -18.69 -1.57 -27.14
C GLY A 18 -19.08 -1.81 -28.61
N TYR A 19 -20.19 -1.26 -29.11
CA TYR A 19 -20.54 -1.37 -30.53
C TYR A 19 -20.86 0.00 -31.14
N GLY A 20 -19.79 0.72 -31.50
CA GLY A 20 -19.82 1.78 -32.50
C GLY A 20 -18.95 1.31 -33.68
N ASP A 21 -19.58 1.09 -34.81
CA ASP A 21 -19.03 0.65 -36.10
C ASP A 21 -18.61 1.89 -36.90
N ASP A 22 -17.31 2.02 -37.27
CA ASP A 22 -16.81 2.68 -38.50
C ASP A 22 -15.31 2.32 -38.75
N PRO A 23 -14.80 2.31 -40.01
CA PRO A 23 -13.66 1.52 -40.48
C PRO A 23 -12.30 2.28 -40.44
N PRO A 24 -11.16 1.73 -40.95
CA PRO A 24 -9.85 1.92 -40.34
C PRO A 24 -9.17 3.22 -40.78
N ASP A 25 -8.71 4.00 -39.81
CA ASP A 25 -7.75 5.09 -40.04
C ASP A 25 -6.34 4.56 -39.76
N GLU A 26 -5.52 4.63 -40.80
CA GLU A 26 -4.10 4.36 -40.78
C GLU A 26 -3.37 5.34 -39.87
N GLY A 27 -2.43 4.84 -39.06
CA GLY A 27 -1.37 5.67 -38.52
C GLY A 27 -1.78 6.59 -37.38
N SER A 28 -1.88 6.03 -36.18
CA SER A 28 -1.42 6.73 -34.99
C SER A 28 -0.77 5.71 -34.08
N ALA A 29 0.56 5.78 -33.99
CA ALA A 29 1.23 5.26 -32.83
C ALA A 29 0.55 5.92 -31.63
N ALA A 30 -0.27 5.17 -30.91
CA ALA A 30 -0.82 5.62 -29.66
C ALA A 30 0.39 5.91 -28.77
N ASP A 31 0.66 7.19 -28.52
CA ASP A 31 1.49 7.59 -27.39
C ASP A 31 1.02 6.76 -26.18
N PRO A 32 1.92 6.16 -25.39
CA PRO A 32 1.51 5.55 -24.14
C PRO A 32 0.97 6.68 -23.28
N THR A 33 -0.34 6.92 -23.34
CA THR A 33 -1.01 7.85 -22.45
C THR A 33 -0.87 7.24 -21.07
N SER A 34 0.11 7.74 -20.33
CA SER A 34 0.20 7.56 -18.88
C SER A 34 -1.13 8.03 -18.31
N SER A 35 -2.04 7.08 -18.14
CA SER A 35 -3.37 7.37 -17.63
C SER A 35 -3.16 7.65 -16.16
N ALA A 36 -3.58 8.85 -15.71
CA ALA A 36 -3.62 9.16 -14.30
C ALA A 36 -4.38 8.03 -13.56
N PRO A 37 -3.98 7.69 -12.32
CA PRO A 37 -4.71 6.69 -11.56
C PRO A 37 -6.19 7.08 -11.47
N PRO A 38 -7.11 6.09 -11.43
CA PRO A 38 -8.51 6.40 -11.15
C PRO A 38 -8.61 7.14 -9.81
N VAL A 39 -9.57 8.07 -9.73
CA VAL A 39 -9.85 8.83 -8.52
C VAL A 39 -11.17 8.33 -7.95
N ALA A 40 -11.17 7.99 -6.67
CA ALA A 40 -12.34 7.58 -5.91
C ALA A 40 -12.76 8.70 -4.94
N SER A 41 -14.07 8.78 -4.65
CA SER A 41 -14.56 9.65 -3.57
C SER A 41 -13.93 9.26 -2.23
N ASP A 42 -13.67 10.23 -1.36
CA ASP A 42 -13.05 9.97 -0.05
C ASP A 42 -13.86 8.97 0.78
N GLU A 43 -15.20 9.06 0.74
CA GLU A 43 -16.09 8.13 1.46
C GLU A 43 -15.90 6.67 1.03
N ALA A 44 -15.80 6.43 -0.29
CA ALA A 44 -15.57 5.08 -0.83
C ALA A 44 -14.18 4.56 -0.47
N TRP A 45 -13.17 5.43 -0.52
CA TRP A 45 -11.80 5.06 -0.18
C TRP A 45 -11.65 4.76 1.31
N CYS A 46 -12.18 5.63 2.18
CA CYS A 46 -12.19 5.43 3.63
C CYS A 46 -12.98 4.18 4.03
N THR A 47 -14.10 3.87 3.37
CA THR A 47 -14.82 2.60 3.59
C THR A 47 -13.95 1.39 3.27
N GLY A 48 -13.20 1.43 2.15
CA GLY A 48 -12.25 0.38 1.81
C GLY A 48 -11.12 0.25 2.83
N TRP A 49 -10.60 1.39 3.32
CA TRP A 49 -9.56 1.43 4.34
C TRP A 49 -10.02 0.85 5.67
N GLU A 50 -11.21 1.20 6.15
CA GLU A 50 -11.78 0.64 7.37
C GLU A 50 -11.98 -0.87 7.26
N ASN A 51 -12.38 -1.36 6.08
CA ASN A 51 -12.48 -2.79 5.81
C ASN A 51 -11.10 -3.46 5.86
N LEU A 52 -10.05 -2.83 5.31
CA LEU A 52 -8.68 -3.32 5.40
C LEU A 52 -8.25 -3.48 6.87
N VAL A 53 -8.45 -2.45 7.69
CA VAL A 53 -8.14 -2.47 9.13
C VAL A 53 -8.92 -3.57 9.86
N ALA A 54 -10.21 -3.74 9.53
CA ALA A 54 -11.03 -4.80 10.13
C ALA A 54 -10.52 -6.20 9.80
N VAL A 55 -10.17 -6.46 8.53
CA VAL A 55 -9.63 -7.76 8.09
C VAL A 55 -8.21 -7.97 8.65
N GLN A 56 -7.40 -6.92 8.77
CA GLN A 56 -6.09 -6.99 9.43
C GLN A 56 -6.22 -7.41 10.89
N GLY A 57 -7.21 -6.87 11.61
CA GLY A 57 -7.52 -7.30 12.98
C GLY A 57 -7.89 -8.79 13.07
N GLN A 58 -8.60 -9.33 12.08
CA GLN A 58 -8.91 -10.76 11.99
C GLN A 58 -7.64 -11.60 11.73
N TYR A 59 -6.77 -11.16 10.82
CA TYR A 59 -5.51 -11.83 10.53
C TYR A 59 -4.59 -11.88 11.75
N VAL A 60 -4.45 -10.77 12.48
CA VAL A 60 -3.65 -10.71 13.72
C VAL A 60 -4.22 -11.63 14.80
N SER A 61 -5.55 -11.70 14.92
CA SER A 61 -6.21 -12.55 15.91
C SER A 61 -6.16 -14.05 15.57
N SER A 62 -6.13 -14.38 14.27
CA SER A 62 -6.15 -15.76 13.76
C SER A 62 -5.46 -15.83 12.39
N PRO A 63 -4.12 -15.92 12.37
CA PRO A 63 -3.37 -15.95 11.11
C PRO A 63 -3.60 -17.28 10.39
N SER A 64 -4.09 -17.21 9.15
CA SER A 64 -4.40 -18.35 8.31
C SER A 64 -4.28 -17.98 6.84
N ALA A 65 -4.17 -18.96 5.95
CA ALA A 65 -4.16 -18.71 4.51
C ALA A 65 -5.46 -18.02 4.04
N GLU A 66 -6.59 -18.32 4.68
CA GLU A 66 -7.88 -17.68 4.40
C GLU A 66 -7.86 -16.20 4.78
N THR A 67 -7.44 -15.87 6.01
CA THR A 67 -7.37 -14.47 6.49
C THR A 67 -6.31 -13.66 5.75
N ALA A 68 -5.19 -14.27 5.34
CA ALA A 68 -4.21 -13.64 4.45
C ALA A 68 -4.78 -13.36 3.05
N SER A 69 -5.53 -14.31 2.47
CA SER A 69 -6.16 -14.12 1.16
C SER A 69 -7.20 -12.99 1.18
N MET A 70 -7.95 -12.85 2.28
CA MET A 70 -8.88 -11.73 2.46
C MET A 70 -8.15 -10.38 2.53
N LEU A 71 -7.00 -10.30 3.23
CA LEU A 71 -6.18 -9.08 3.24
C LEU A 71 -5.71 -8.69 1.83
N LEU A 72 -5.17 -9.66 1.09
CA LEU A 72 -4.72 -9.43 -0.29
C LEU A 72 -5.85 -8.98 -1.21
N ALA A 73 -7.06 -9.54 -1.04
CA ALA A 73 -8.22 -9.13 -1.81
C ALA A 73 -8.61 -7.66 -1.53
N VAL A 74 -8.64 -7.24 -0.27
CA VAL A 74 -8.99 -5.85 0.09
C VAL A 74 -7.91 -4.86 -0.40
N VAL A 75 -6.63 -5.23 -0.32
CA VAL A 75 -5.54 -4.41 -0.90
C VAL A 75 -5.72 -4.26 -2.41
N ALA A 76 -6.05 -5.34 -3.13
CA ALA A 76 -6.32 -5.27 -4.56
C ALA A 76 -7.55 -4.40 -4.88
N ASP A 77 -8.61 -4.49 -4.07
CA ASP A 77 -9.80 -3.66 -4.21
C ASP A 77 -9.45 -2.17 -4.01
N LEU A 78 -8.70 -1.81 -2.98
CA LEU A 78 -8.22 -0.44 -2.76
C LEU A 78 -7.37 0.09 -3.92
N ARG A 79 -6.45 -0.73 -4.45
CA ARG A 79 -5.67 -0.35 -5.64
C ARG A 79 -6.54 -0.17 -6.88
N SER A 80 -7.61 -0.94 -7.01
CA SER A 80 -8.55 -0.80 -8.13
C SER A 80 -9.41 0.47 -8.04
N LEU A 81 -9.71 0.93 -6.82
CA LEU A 81 -10.37 2.22 -6.58
C LEU A 81 -9.45 3.39 -6.97
N GLY A 82 -8.14 3.22 -6.77
CA GLY A 82 -7.12 4.21 -7.07
C GLY A 82 -6.85 5.13 -5.90
N VAL A 83 -6.79 6.44 -6.14
CA VAL A 83 -6.44 7.44 -5.12
C VAL A 83 -7.69 8.17 -4.61
N PRO A 84 -7.72 8.60 -3.34
CA PRO A 84 -8.78 9.48 -2.84
C PRO A 84 -8.79 10.84 -3.54
N GLU A 85 -9.95 11.50 -3.59
CA GLU A 85 -10.14 12.77 -4.28
C GLU A 85 -9.47 13.96 -3.58
N SER A 86 -9.40 13.94 -2.24
CA SER A 86 -8.77 15.00 -1.45
C SER A 86 -7.32 14.70 -1.05
N LEU A 87 -6.81 13.52 -1.40
CA LEU A 87 -5.41 13.18 -1.13
C LEU A 87 -4.49 13.98 -2.08
N ASP A 88 -3.57 14.74 -1.48
CA ASP A 88 -2.55 15.46 -2.23
C ASP A 88 -1.63 14.47 -3.00
N PRO A 89 -1.19 14.79 -4.24
CA PRO A 89 -0.30 13.94 -5.00
C PRO A 89 1.00 13.54 -4.27
N SER A 90 1.50 14.35 -3.35
CA SER A 90 2.67 14.01 -2.50
C SER A 90 2.41 12.78 -1.63
N GLY A 91 1.17 12.57 -1.18
CA GLY A 91 0.74 11.43 -0.36
C GLY A 91 0.59 10.11 -1.13
N TYR A 92 0.58 10.13 -2.46
CA TYR A 92 0.36 8.91 -3.27
C TYR A 92 1.47 7.87 -3.08
N ARG A 93 2.71 8.32 -2.87
CA ARG A 93 3.84 7.43 -2.65
C ARG A 93 3.69 6.66 -1.34
N GLU A 94 3.30 7.37 -0.28
CA GLU A 94 3.11 6.78 1.05
C GLU A 94 1.90 5.84 1.08
N LEU A 95 0.79 6.23 0.46
CA LEU A 95 -0.37 5.35 0.28
C LEU A 95 0.05 4.01 -0.35
N ASN A 96 0.77 4.05 -1.48
CA ASN A 96 1.20 2.84 -2.16
C ASN A 96 2.20 2.03 -1.32
N ALA A 97 3.14 2.69 -0.64
CA ALA A 97 4.07 2.02 0.26
C ALA A 97 3.36 1.27 1.40
N VAL A 98 2.30 1.84 1.97
CA VAL A 98 1.49 1.19 3.01
C VAL A 98 0.77 -0.04 2.45
N LEU A 99 0.16 0.06 1.26
CA LEU A 99 -0.51 -1.09 0.63
C LEU A 99 0.48 -2.19 0.24
N ASP A 100 1.68 -1.82 -0.22
CA ASP A 100 2.78 -2.75 -0.51
C ASP A 100 3.27 -3.46 0.75
N ASP A 101 3.43 -2.75 1.86
CA ASP A 101 3.85 -3.31 3.14
C ASP A 101 2.82 -4.32 3.69
N VAL A 102 1.53 -3.98 3.63
CA VAL A 102 0.46 -4.92 4.03
C VAL A 102 0.49 -6.17 3.15
N GLN A 103 0.64 -6.03 1.84
CA GLN A 103 0.77 -7.16 0.93
C GLN A 103 2.00 -8.02 1.26
N ALA A 104 3.16 -7.42 1.48
CA ALA A 104 4.40 -8.12 1.82
C ALA A 104 4.30 -8.85 3.17
N SER A 105 3.60 -8.28 4.15
CA SER A 105 3.46 -8.85 5.50
C SER A 105 2.73 -10.20 5.55
N VAL A 106 1.94 -10.50 4.51
CA VAL A 106 1.15 -11.74 4.41
C VAL A 106 1.56 -12.61 3.22
N ASP A 107 2.55 -12.18 2.45
CA ASP A 107 3.07 -12.94 1.32
C ASP A 107 3.93 -14.10 1.85
N PRO A 108 3.52 -15.36 1.66
CA PRO A 108 4.28 -16.52 2.13
C PRO A 108 5.62 -16.71 1.38
N SER A 109 5.81 -16.05 0.23
CA SER A 109 7.07 -16.04 -0.51
C SER A 109 8.07 -15.02 0.03
N PHE A 110 7.63 -14.12 0.92
CA PHE A 110 8.52 -13.24 1.65
C PHE A 110 9.27 -14.03 2.71
N THR A 111 10.46 -14.51 2.37
CA THR A 111 11.42 -14.98 3.37
C THR A 111 12.07 -13.74 4.00
N PRO A 112 11.78 -13.37 5.25
CA PRO A 112 12.64 -12.42 5.94
C PRO A 112 14.05 -13.00 5.90
N SER A 113 15.02 -12.22 5.41
CA SER A 113 16.44 -12.58 5.46
C SER A 113 16.91 -12.58 6.91
N VAL A 114 16.43 -13.54 7.70
CA VAL A 114 17.04 -13.88 8.97
C VAL A 114 18.30 -14.63 8.56
N VAL A 115 19.41 -13.91 8.49
CA VAL A 115 20.74 -14.53 8.50
C VAL A 115 20.71 -15.48 9.70
N PRO A 116 20.86 -16.81 9.50
CA PRO A 116 20.98 -17.73 10.61
C PRO A 116 22.08 -17.18 11.49
N SER A 117 21.79 -16.92 12.77
CA SER A 117 22.82 -16.54 13.73
C SER A 117 23.84 -17.67 13.72
N GLU A 118 24.94 -17.47 13.00
CA GLU A 118 26.10 -18.34 13.06
C GLU A 118 26.46 -18.41 14.56
N PRO A 119 26.55 -19.60 15.17
CA PRO A 119 26.90 -19.68 16.57
C PRO A 119 28.26 -19.01 16.73
N ALA A 120 28.30 -17.90 17.46
CA ALA A 120 29.54 -17.26 17.84
C ALA A 120 30.31 -18.27 18.70
N ASP A 121 31.31 -18.92 18.12
CA ASP A 121 32.33 -19.65 18.86
C ASP A 121 33.09 -18.62 19.70
N VAL A 122 32.63 -18.42 20.93
CA VAL A 122 33.29 -17.56 21.92
C VAL A 122 34.58 -18.28 22.34
N GLN A 123 35.68 -18.01 21.65
CA GLN A 123 37.01 -18.14 22.24
C GLN A 123 37.25 -16.88 23.09
N VAL A 124 37.03 -17.02 24.40
CA VAL A 124 37.59 -16.07 25.38
C VAL A 124 39.09 -16.35 25.44
N GLU A 125 39.85 -15.71 24.56
CA GLU A 125 41.26 -15.43 24.84
C GLU A 125 41.32 -14.00 25.35
N GLY A 126 41.78 -13.87 26.60
CA GLY A 126 42.04 -12.57 27.20
C GLY A 126 43.11 -11.83 26.40
N ASP A 127 42.99 -10.52 26.38
CA ASP A 127 44.09 -9.59 26.67
C ASP A 127 43.47 -8.19 26.78
N GLU A 128 43.50 -7.68 28.02
CA GLU A 128 43.79 -6.29 28.38
C GLU A 128 44.10 -5.32 27.23
N HIS A 129 43.32 -4.23 27.10
CA HIS A 129 43.85 -2.91 26.73
C HIS A 129 42.86 -1.79 27.07
N GLU A 130 43.32 -0.89 27.93
CA GLU A 130 42.80 0.45 28.21
C GLU A 130 42.87 1.29 26.93
N ASP A 131 41.87 2.13 26.66
CA ASP A 131 42.06 3.45 26.03
C ASP A 131 40.78 4.29 26.21
N GLU A 132 40.93 5.34 27.00
CA GLU A 132 39.97 6.42 27.21
C GLU A 132 39.99 7.31 25.96
N HIS A 133 38.86 7.45 25.27
CA HIS A 133 38.68 8.49 24.27
C HIS A 133 37.36 9.23 24.50
N GLU A 134 37.54 10.47 24.97
CA GLU A 134 36.58 11.55 24.95
C GLU A 134 36.25 11.89 23.49
N ASP A 135 34.99 11.72 23.07
CA ASP A 135 34.48 12.33 21.85
C ASP A 135 33.19 13.10 22.18
N GLU A 136 33.41 14.38 22.45
CA GLU A 136 32.42 15.44 22.47
C GLU A 136 31.90 15.66 21.05
N HIS A 137 30.76 15.05 20.72
CA HIS A 137 29.98 15.43 19.55
C HIS A 137 28.55 15.74 19.98
N GLY A 138 28.28 17.04 20.13
CA GLY A 138 26.93 17.57 20.19
C GLY A 138 26.25 17.32 18.85
N ASP A 139 25.27 16.43 18.87
CA ASP A 139 24.30 16.26 17.79
C ASP A 139 23.41 17.51 17.72
N ASP A 140 23.87 18.54 17.00
CA ASP A 140 23.00 19.51 16.36
C ASP A 140 22.30 18.79 15.18
N HIS A 141 21.34 17.94 15.52
CA HIS A 141 20.32 17.51 14.57
C HIS A 141 19.42 18.71 14.31
N GLU A 142 19.84 19.54 13.35
CA GLU A 142 18.99 20.54 12.72
C GLU A 142 17.76 19.80 12.17
N ASP A 143 16.68 19.95 12.92
CA ASP A 143 15.29 19.68 12.59
C ASP A 143 15.01 20.32 11.22
N HIS A 144 15.14 19.53 10.16
CA HIS A 144 14.65 19.91 8.84
C HIS A 144 13.14 20.00 8.96
N GLY A 145 12.68 21.23 9.20
CA GLY A 145 11.29 21.59 9.32
C GLY A 145 10.46 20.90 8.25
N ALA A 146 9.43 20.20 8.72
CA ALA A 146 8.33 19.75 7.90
C ALA A 146 7.81 20.96 7.11
N ASP A 147 8.16 21.02 5.83
CA ASP A 147 7.59 21.97 4.89
C ASP A 147 6.07 21.80 4.93
N ALA A 148 5.36 22.85 5.30
CA ALA A 148 3.92 22.88 5.51
C ALA A 148 3.11 22.80 4.20
N GLY A 149 3.62 22.10 3.18
CA GLY A 149 2.97 21.78 1.90
C GLY A 149 2.83 20.28 1.65
N GLU A 150 3.19 19.43 2.62
CA GLU A 150 3.38 18.00 2.45
C GLU A 150 2.61 17.28 3.57
N ALA A 151 1.28 17.24 3.48
CA ALA A 151 0.49 16.46 4.43
C ALA A 151 0.64 14.97 4.04
N PRO A 152 1.36 14.14 4.83
CA PRO A 152 1.56 12.72 4.52
C PRO A 152 0.21 12.01 4.42
N PHE A 153 0.17 10.86 3.73
CA PHE A 153 -1.03 10.01 3.65
C PHE A 153 -1.58 9.71 5.05
N GLY A 154 -0.72 9.51 6.06
CA GLY A 154 -1.15 9.35 7.45
C GLY A 154 -1.91 10.54 8.02
N ALA A 155 -1.55 11.78 7.67
CA ALA A 155 -2.27 12.98 8.12
C ALA A 155 -3.63 13.11 7.43
N TRP A 156 -3.67 12.86 6.11
CA TRP A 156 -4.92 12.80 5.36
C TRP A 156 -5.86 11.73 5.91
N LEU A 157 -5.35 10.53 6.17
CA LEU A 157 -6.13 9.42 6.73
C LEU A 157 -6.75 9.80 8.07
N ALA A 158 -5.99 10.50 8.92
CA ALA A 158 -6.47 10.99 10.20
C ALA A 158 -7.54 12.08 10.02
N GLU A 159 -7.47 12.94 9.03
CA GLU A 159 -8.47 13.99 8.85
C GLU A 159 -9.77 13.47 8.21
N TYR A 160 -9.66 12.59 7.22
CA TYR A 160 -10.77 12.23 6.33
C TYR A 160 -11.41 10.87 6.63
N CYS A 161 -10.67 9.94 7.23
CA CYS A 161 -11.19 8.59 7.54
C CYS A 161 -11.45 8.37 9.05
N GLN A 162 -11.43 9.42 9.87
CA GLN A 162 -11.84 9.32 11.27
C GLN A 162 -13.36 9.27 11.42
N ARG A 163 -13.84 8.31 12.22
CA ARG A 163 -15.25 8.13 12.61
C ARG A 163 -15.64 9.01 13.79
#